data_AF-A0A7X6WCY5-F1
#
_entry.id   AF-A0A7X6WCY5-F1
#
_cell.length_a   1.000
_cell.length_b   1.000
_cell.length_c   1.000
_cell.angle_alpha   90.00
_cell.angle_beta   90.00
_cell.angle_gamma   90.00
#
_symmetry.space_group_name_H-M   'P 1'
#
loop_
_entity.id
_entity.type
_entity.pdbx_description
1 polymer ?
#
loop_
_entity_poly.entity_id
_entity_poly.type
_entity_poly.pdbx_seq_one_letter_code
_entity_poly.pdbx_strand_id
1 'polypeptide(L)' 'LMKSVVGDNMEIKASGGVRDKETAEAMIQAGATRLGTSSGIKIAKE' A
#
# COMPACT_ATOMS: atom_id res chain seq x y z
N LEU A 1 -5.71 9.43 -6.92
CA LEU A 1 -6.96 10.03 -6.37
C LEU A 1 -6.84 10.33 -4.87
N MET A 2 -6.69 9.34 -3.97
CA MET A 2 -6.64 9.63 -2.52
C MET A 2 -5.47 10.56 -2.16
N LYS A 3 -4.23 10.24 -2.54
CA LYS A 3 -3.04 11.07 -2.25
C LYS A 3 -3.15 12.48 -2.82
N SER A 4 -3.72 12.63 -4.01
CA SER A 4 -3.95 13.95 -4.62
C SER A 4 -5.02 14.77 -3.90
N VAL A 5 -5.96 14.14 -3.18
CA VAL A 5 -7.01 14.85 -2.42
C VAL A 5 -6.51 15.25 -1.04
N VAL A 6 -5.83 14.36 -0.32
CA VAL A 6 -5.41 14.63 1.07
C VAL A 6 -4.05 15.32 1.17
N GLY A 7 -3.22 15.25 0.12
CA GLY A 7 -1.87 15.79 0.13
C GLY A 7 -1.05 15.15 1.25
N ASP A 8 -0.38 15.99 2.04
CA ASP A 8 0.43 15.56 3.19
C ASP A 8 -0.29 15.71 4.54
N ASN A 9 -1.57 16.11 4.52
CA ASN A 9 -2.35 16.27 5.74
C ASN A 9 -2.80 14.93 6.35
N MET A 10 -2.73 13.83 5.58
CA MET A 10 -3.17 12.52 6.04
C MET A 10 -2.39 11.38 5.37
N GLU A 11 -2.14 10.33 6.14
CA GLU A 11 -1.57 9.08 5.67
C GLU A 11 -2.62 8.18 4.99
N ILE A 12 -2.16 7.31 4.09
CA ILE A 12 -3.04 6.46 3.29
C ILE A 12 -2.72 4.99 3.53
N LYS A 13 -3.76 4.21 3.84
CA LYS A 13 -3.70 2.76 3.91
C LYS A 13 -4.28 2.12 2.66
N ALA A 14 -3.47 1.37 1.92
CA ALA A 14 -3.95 0.46 0.88
C ALA A 14 -4.26 -0.91 1.49
N SER A 15 -5.46 -1.45 1.26
CA SER A 15 -5.86 -2.76 1.76
C SER A 15 -6.85 -3.46 0.86
N GLY A 16 -6.85 -4.80 0.89
CA GLY A 16 -7.62 -5.63 -0.03
C GLY A 16 -6.85 -5.85 -1.34
N GLY A 17 -6.65 -7.11 -1.73
CA GLY A 17 -5.98 -7.45 -3.00
C GLY A 17 -4.45 -7.38 -3.02
N VAL A 18 -3.77 -6.78 -2.02
CA VAL A 18 -2.30 -6.72 -1.96
C VAL A 18 -1.71 -8.08 -1.51
N ARG A 19 -1.29 -8.94 -2.45
CA ARG A 19 -0.91 -10.35 -2.19
C ARG A 19 0.53 -10.73 -2.55
N ASP A 20 1.24 -9.84 -3.23
CA ASP A 20 2.61 -10.02 -3.73
C ASP A 20 3.38 -8.70 -3.62
N LYS A 21 4.71 -8.80 -3.75
CA LYS A 21 5.62 -7.66 -3.66
C LYS A 21 5.36 -6.59 -4.72
N GLU A 22 5.11 -6.99 -5.97
CA GLU A 22 4.84 -6.05 -7.07
C GLU A 22 3.62 -5.17 -6.78
N THR A 23 2.51 -5.76 -6.36
CA THR A 23 1.30 -5.02 -5.99
C THR A 23 1.56 -4.13 -4.77
N ALA A 24 2.32 -4.61 -3.79
CA ALA A 24 2.69 -3.82 -2.61
C ALA A 24 3.50 -2.57 -2.99
N GLU A 25 4.51 -2.71 -3.85
CA GLU A 25 5.32 -1.61 -4.36
C GLU A 25 4.50 -0.61 -5.18
N ALA A 26 3.61 -1.10 -6.04
CA ALA A 26 2.71 -0.25 -6.82
C ALA A 26 1.81 0.62 -5.92
N MET A 27 1.29 0.06 -4.82
CA MET A 27 0.49 0.83 -3.86
C MET A 27 1.30 1.90 -3.13
N ILE A 28 2.55 1.58 -2.77
CA ILE A 28 3.46 2.55 -2.13
C ILE A 28 3.78 3.69 -3.10
N GLN A 29 4.11 3.37 -4.36
CA GLN A 29 4.36 4.37 -5.41
C GLN A 29 3.12 5.25 -5.69
N ALA A 30 1.91 4.69 -5.57
CA ALA A 30 0.66 5.45 -5.67
C ALA A 30 0.39 6.37 -4.46
N GLY A 31 1.22 6.31 -3.42
CA GLY A 31 1.18 7.19 -2.25
C GLY A 31 0.63 6.57 -0.98
N ALA A 32 0.47 5.24 -0.92
CA ALA A 32 0.12 4.56 0.33
C ALA A 32 1.34 4.49 1.26
N THR A 33 1.17 4.92 2.51
CA THR A 33 2.19 4.86 3.57
C THR A 33 2.01 3.64 4.48
N ARG A 34 0.87 2.95 4.36
CA ARG A 34 0.56 1.72 5.10
C ARG A 34 -0.08 0.68 4.19
N LEU A 35 0.30 -0.58 4.37
CA LEU A 35 -0.35 -1.72 3.71
C LEU A 35 -1.15 -2.54 4.74
N GLY A 36 -2.37 -2.91 4.36
CA GLY A 36 -3.22 -3.86 5.07
C GLY A 36 -3.41 -5.13 4.26
N THR A 37 -2.69 -6.19 4.63
CA THR A 37 -2.70 -7.47 3.90
C THR A 37 -2.64 -8.66 4.85
N SER A 38 -3.31 -9.75 4.49
CA SER A 38 -3.17 -11.06 5.13
C SER A 38 -1.95 -11.84 4.63
N SER A 39 -1.29 -11.39 3.56
CA SER A 39 -0.13 -12.03 2.93
C SER A 39 1.21 -11.42 3.36
N GLY A 40 1.25 -10.70 4.49
CA GLY A 40 2.41 -9.90 4.90
C GLY A 40 3.71 -10.71 5.04
N ILE A 41 3.65 -11.92 5.61
CA ILE A 41 4.84 -12.78 5.75
C ILE A 41 5.40 -13.20 4.39
N LYS A 42 4.53 -13.47 3.42
CA LYS A 42 4.93 -13.85 2.06
C LYS A 42 5.63 -12.67 1.38
N ILE A 43 4.97 -11.51 1.36
CA ILE A 43 5.48 -10.28 0.75
C ILE A 43 6.84 -9.88 1.36
N ALA A 44 7.01 -10.02 2.68
CA ALA A 44 8.26 -9.65 3.37
C ALA A 44 9.44 -10.60 3.09
N LYS A 45 9.20 -11.79 2.52
CA LYS A 45 10.24 -12.79 2.21
C LYS A 45 10.62 -12.81 0.72
N GLU A 46 9.93 -12.03 -0.11
CA GLU A 46 10.20 -11.83 -1.54
C GLU A 46 11.12 -10.62 -1.78
#